data_AF-A0A8T5NU84-F1
#
_entry.id   AF-A0A8T5NU84-F1
#
_cell.length_a   1.000
_cell.length_b   1.000
_cell.length_c   1.000
_cell.angle_alpha   90.00
_cell.angle_beta   90.00
_cell.angle_gamma   90.00
#
_symmetry.space_group_name_H-M   'P 1'
#
loop_
_entity.id
_entity.type
_entity.pdbx_description
1 polymer ?
#
loop_
_entity_poly.entity_id
_entity_poly.type
_entity_poly.pdbx_seq_one_letter_code
_entity_poly.pdbx_strand_id
1 'polypeptide(L)' 'APVIYTFHKISTEKFVRKITLDYGYKIKQKYVFKFPLKKTFWFHMKSIHYIDVGCWRLVKI' A
#
# COMPACT_ATOMS: atom_id res chain seq x y z
N ALA A 1 -5.62 -12.30 11.36
CA ALA A 1 -6.86 -12.44 10.56
C ALA A 1 -6.56 -13.33 9.34
N PRO A 2 -7.52 -14.11 8.82
CA PRO A 2 -7.28 -15.00 7.67
C PRO A 2 -7.03 -14.27 6.35
N VAL A 3 -7.62 -13.08 6.19
CA VAL A 3 -7.41 -12.17 5.04
C VAL A 3 -7.16 -10.77 5.58
N ILE A 4 -6.16 -10.07 5.02
CA ILE A 4 -5.80 -8.70 5.39
C ILE A 4 -5.74 -7.85 4.13
N TYR A 5 -6.31 -6.66 4.17
CA TYR A 5 -6.12 -5.63 3.15
C TYR A 5 -5.24 -4.53 3.74
N THR A 6 -4.15 -4.20 3.05
CA THR A 6 -3.23 -3.17 3.52
C THR A 6 -2.79 -2.25 2.40
N PHE A 7 -2.61 -0.96 2.72
CA PHE A 7 -2.22 0.09 1.79
C PHE A 7 -0.81 0.58 2.08
N HIS A 8 0.04 0.59 1.06
CA HIS A 8 1.42 1.07 1.14
C HIS A 8 1.85 1.72 -0.19
N LYS A 9 2.93 2.50 -0.17
CA LYS A 9 3.46 3.10 -1.40
C LYS A 9 3.91 2.00 -2.38
N ILE A 10 3.63 2.16 -3.66
CA ILE A 10 4.02 1.18 -4.69
C ILE A 10 5.55 1.03 -4.74
N SER A 11 6.29 2.12 -4.52
CA SER A 11 7.75 2.11 -4.47
C SER A 11 8.33 1.16 -3.41
N THR A 12 7.54 0.78 -2.40
CA THR A 12 7.95 -0.14 -1.33
C THR A 12 7.52 -1.60 -1.56
N GLU A 13 7.06 -1.97 -2.75
CA GLU A 13 6.53 -3.32 -3.01
C GLU A 13 7.49 -4.45 -2.62
N LYS A 14 8.79 -4.31 -2.90
CA LYS A 14 9.80 -5.33 -2.54
C LYS A 14 9.82 -5.59 -1.03
N PHE A 15 9.73 -4.53 -0.23
CA PHE A 15 9.66 -4.62 1.22
C PHE A 15 8.36 -5.30 1.67
N VAL A 16 7.21 -4.87 1.13
CA VAL A 16 5.89 -5.45 1.44
C VAL A 16 5.86 -6.95 1.12
N ARG A 17 6.45 -7.37 0.00
CA ARG A 17 6.56 -8.79 -0.38
C ARG A 17 7.37 -9.59 0.64
N LYS A 18 8.55 -9.11 1.01
CA LYS A 18 9.43 -9.80 1.96
C LYS A 18 8.76 -9.92 3.34
N ILE A 19 8.30 -8.81 3.89
CA ILE A 19 7.73 -8.78 5.24
C ILE A 19 6.46 -9.63 5.35
N THR A 20 5.63 -9.65 4.30
CA THR A 20 4.42 -10.49 4.26
C THR A 20 4.77 -11.99 4.34
N LEU A 21 5.82 -12.41 3.63
CA LEU A 21 6.29 -13.80 3.65
C LEU A 21 6.87 -14.16 5.02
N ASP A 22 7.68 -13.27 5.60
CA ASP A 22 8.29 -13.48 6.93
C ASP A 22 7.21 -13.67 8.02
N TYR A 23 6.03 -13.05 7.87
CA TYR A 23 4.89 -13.22 8.76
C TYR A 23 3.93 -14.38 8.40
N GLY A 24 4.27 -15.22 7.43
CA GLY A 24 3.45 -16.37 7.04
C GLY A 24 2.18 -16.01 6.25
N TYR A 25 2.26 -14.97 5.44
CA TYR A 25 1.18 -14.57 4.53
C TYR A 25 1.66 -14.63 3.06
N LYS A 26 0.69 -14.74 2.14
CA LYS A 26 0.91 -14.60 0.71
C LYS A 26 0.05 -13.47 0.15
N ILE A 27 0.62 -12.72 -0.80
CA ILE A 27 -0.12 -11.71 -1.56
C ILE A 27 -0.94 -12.42 -2.63
N LYS A 28 -2.27 -12.35 -2.55
CA LYS A 28 -3.17 -12.93 -3.56
C LYS A 28 -3.61 -11.93 -4.63
N GLN A 29 -3.76 -10.66 -4.27
CA GLN A 29 -4.08 -9.57 -5.21
C GLN A 29 -3.34 -8.30 -4.84
N LYS A 30 -3.06 -7.48 -5.86
CA LYS A 30 -2.55 -6.11 -5.75
C LYS A 30 -3.44 -5.20 -6.59
N TYR A 31 -3.98 -4.16 -5.98
CA TYR A 31 -4.72 -3.09 -6.66
C TYR A 31 -3.89 -1.81 -6.62
N VAL A 32 -3.86 -1.04 -7.70
CA VAL A 32 -3.07 0.18 -7.80
C VAL A 32 -4.01 1.38 -7.85
N PHE A 33 -3.72 2.38 -7.02
CA PHE A 33 -4.51 3.60 -6.90
C PHE A 33 -3.63 4.84 -6.95
N LYS A 34 -4.18 5.90 -7.55
CA LYS A 34 -3.72 7.27 -7.34
C LYS A 34 -4.54 7.88 -6.21
N PHE A 35 -4.02 7.82 -5.00
CA PHE A 35 -4.75 8.24 -3.81
C PHE A 35 -4.66 9.77 -3.64
N PRO A 36 -5.80 10.49 -3.55
CA PRO A 36 -5.78 11.93 -3.34
C PRO A 36 -5.53 12.25 -1.87
N LEU A 37 -4.51 13.06 -1.60
CA LEU A 37 -4.23 13.64 -0.29
C LEU A 37 -4.60 15.12 -0.29
N LYS A 38 -5.24 15.54 0.80
CA LYS A 38 -5.45 16.96 1.08
C LYS A 38 -4.10 17.65 1.33
N LYS A 39 -4.00 18.94 0.99
CA LYS A 39 -2.85 19.79 1.35
C LYS A 39 -2.81 20.05 2.86
N THR A 40 -2.28 19.10 3.61
CA THR A 40 -2.05 19.23 5.06
C THR A 40 -0.59 19.44 5.41
N PHE A 41 0.34 19.05 4.54
CA PHE A 41 1.78 19.22 4.73
C PHE A 41 2.30 20.48 4.03
N TRP A 42 3.33 21.12 4.60
CA TRP A 42 3.92 22.36 4.09
C TRP A 42 4.49 22.21 2.66
N PHE A 43 4.98 21.02 2.31
CA PHE A 43 5.55 20.71 1.00
C PHE A 43 4.51 20.30 -0.06
N HIS A 44 3.22 20.17 0.30
CA HIS A 44 2.17 19.93 -0.69
C HIS A 44 1.86 21.24 -1.43
N MET A 45 2.38 21.39 -2.65
CA MET A 45 2.19 22.64 -3.42
C MET A 45 0.73 22.82 -3.89
N LYS A 46 0.09 21.73 -4.36
CA LYS A 46 -1.29 21.71 -4.87
C LYS A 46 -2.31 21.39 -3.77
N SER A 47 -3.56 21.85 -3.93
CA SER A 47 -4.67 21.57 -3.01
C SER A 47 -4.95 20.07 -2.85
N ILE A 48 -4.78 19.32 -3.94
CA ILE A 48 -4.83 17.85 -3.97
C ILE A 48 -3.48 17.33 -4.45
N HIS A 49 -2.85 16.49 -3.63
CA HIS A 49 -1.60 15.81 -3.95
C HIS A 49 -1.88 14.32 -4.17
N TYR A 50 -1.57 13.79 -5.35
CA TYR A 50 -1.79 12.38 -5.66
C TYR A 50 -0.56 11.55 -5.32
N ILE A 51 -0.76 10.43 -4.64
CA ILE A 51 0.30 9.46 -4.36
C ILE A 51 -0.04 8.09 -4.93
N ASP A 52 0.99 7.38 -5.39
CA ASP A 52 0.84 6.03 -5.91
C ASP A 52 0.86 5.00 -4.77
N VAL A 53 -0.29 4.38 -4.53
CA VAL A 53 -0.53 3.44 -3.44
C VAL A 53 -0.99 2.10 -4.00
N GLY A 54 -0.42 1.02 -3.49
CA GLY A 54 -0.92 -0.33 -3.70
C GLY A 54 -1.84 -0.73 -2.55
N CYS A 55 -2.93 -1.43 -2.84
CA CYS A 55 -3.66 -2.22 -1.86
C CYS A 55 -3.32 -3.69 -2.08
N TRP A 56 -2.76 -4.34 -1.06
CA TRP A 56 -2.42 -5.76 -1.09
C TRP A 56 -3.43 -6.56 -0.29
N ARG A 57 -4.00 -7.57 -0.93
CA ARG A 57 -4.83 -8.58 -0.28
C ARG A 57 -3.95 -9.75 0.12
N LEU A 58 -3.67 -9.85 1.41
CA LEU A 58 -2.86 -10.88 2.03
C LEU A 58 -3.78 -12.01 2.50
N VAL A 59 -3.33 -13.25 2.33
CA VAL A 59 -4.02 -14.44 2.82
C VAL A 59 -3.02 -15.22 3.66
N LYS A 60 -3.41 -15.68 4.84
CA LYS A 60 -2.54 -16.51 5.68
C LYS A 60 -2.17 -17.80 4.92
N ILE A 61 -0.91 -18.20 5.00
CA ILE A 61 -0.43 -19.46 4.42
C ILE A 61 -1.01 -20.63 5.22
#